data_AF-A0A0U1NMI2-F1
#
_entry.id   AF-A0A0U1NMI2-F1
#
_cell.length_a   1.000
_cell.length_b   1.000
_cell.length_c   1.000
_cell.angle_alpha   90.00
_cell.angle_beta   90.00
_cell.angle_gamma   90.00
#
_symmetry.space_group_name_H-M   'P 1'
#
loop_
_entity.id
_entity.type
_entity.pdbx_description
1 polymer ?
#
loop_
_entity_poly.entity_id
_entity_poly.type
_entity_poly.pdbx_seq_one_letter_code
_entity_poly.pdbx_strand_id
1 'polypeptide(L)'
;MPVKKSHFYAFLPLQLKTARKIAYINNMSTETLLPTQRGTDWLTAGGVRPTKQRVSLATLLVGDGQNRHVTAEGLYEAASRSGEGVSLATVYNTLAAFCDAGLMREITVDGAKSYFDTNMSDHPHFYWEDTASLTDAPADQLEIAKLPDLPEGAEIASVDVVIRLRRT
;
A
#
# COMPACT_ATOMS: atom_id res chain seq x y z
N MET A 1 31.70 6.50 -31.04
CA MET A 1 30.35 6.49 -31.66
C MET A 1 29.33 6.32 -30.54
N PRO A 2 28.34 7.22 -30.39
CA PRO A 2 27.48 7.25 -29.22
C PRO A 2 26.41 6.16 -29.30
N VAL A 3 26.19 5.51 -28.16
CA VAL A 3 25.22 4.44 -27.94
C VAL A 3 23.80 5.02 -28.06
N LYS A 4 22.95 4.37 -28.86
CA LYS A 4 21.57 4.80 -29.09
C LYS A 4 20.76 4.67 -27.80
N LYS A 5 20.08 5.78 -27.49
CA LYS A 5 19.15 5.99 -26.36
C LYS A 5 18.17 4.84 -26.20
N SER A 6 18.19 4.21 -25.02
CA SER A 6 17.17 3.28 -24.56
C SER A 6 15.84 4.02 -24.44
N HIS A 7 14.81 3.42 -25.03
CA HIS A 7 13.46 3.91 -25.00
C HIS A 7 12.90 3.71 -23.59
N PHE A 8 12.60 4.84 -22.94
CA PHE A 8 11.83 4.94 -21.72
C PHE A 8 10.41 4.41 -22.02
N TYR A 9 10.03 3.26 -21.47
CA TYR A 9 8.61 2.89 -21.41
C TYR A 9 7.96 3.74 -20.32
N ALA A 10 7.41 4.89 -20.72
CA ALA A 10 6.44 5.62 -19.93
C ALA A 10 5.14 4.82 -19.89
N PHE A 11 5.01 3.88 -18.96
CA PHE A 11 3.73 3.24 -18.65
C PHE A 11 2.96 4.14 -17.70
N LEU A 12 1.86 4.73 -18.19
CA LEU A 12 0.62 5.07 -17.44
C LEU A 12 -0.33 5.88 -18.36
N PRO A 13 -1.69 5.71 -18.35
CA PRO A 13 -2.51 5.92 -17.14
C PRO A 13 -3.86 5.16 -17.12
N LEU A 14 -4.07 4.18 -16.23
CA LEU A 14 -5.43 3.92 -15.72
C LEU A 14 -5.54 4.01 -14.20
N GLN A 15 -4.44 3.75 -13.47
CA GLN A 15 -4.31 4.00 -12.02
C GLN A 15 -3.95 5.45 -11.66
N LEU A 16 -3.45 6.26 -12.62
CA LEU A 16 -2.96 7.62 -12.37
C LEU A 16 -4.02 8.61 -11.89
N LYS A 17 -5.31 8.39 -12.19
CA LYS A 17 -6.36 9.32 -11.78
C LYS A 17 -6.67 9.20 -10.29
N THR A 18 -6.61 7.99 -9.73
CA THR A 18 -6.76 7.75 -8.29
C THR A 18 -5.46 8.08 -7.55
N ALA A 19 -4.31 7.60 -8.05
CA ALA A 19 -3.01 7.84 -7.43
C ALA A 19 -2.64 9.34 -7.35
N ARG A 20 -2.96 10.15 -8.38
CA ARG A 20 -2.79 11.62 -8.32
C ARG A 20 -3.70 12.28 -7.29
N LYS A 21 -4.89 11.74 -7.04
CA LYS A 21 -5.83 12.29 -6.05
C LYS A 21 -5.40 11.95 -4.63
N ILE A 22 -4.90 10.74 -4.40
CA ILE A 22 -4.35 10.30 -3.09
C ILE A 22 -3.05 11.04 -2.78
N ALA A 23 -2.11 11.15 -3.73
CA ALA A 23 -0.89 11.94 -3.57
C ALA A 23 -1.16 13.44 -3.35
N TYR A 24 -2.25 13.98 -3.94
CA TYR A 24 -2.70 15.35 -3.71
C TYR A 24 -3.27 15.55 -2.30
N ILE A 25 -3.96 14.56 -1.72
CA ILE A 25 -4.45 14.61 -0.32
C ILE A 25 -3.28 14.57 0.67
N ASN A 26 -2.24 13.80 0.39
CA ASN A 26 -1.04 13.77 1.23
C ASN A 26 -0.28 15.12 1.24
N ASN A 27 -0.50 15.98 0.25
CA ASN A 27 0.19 17.27 0.06
C ASN A 27 -0.70 18.52 0.24
N MET A 28 -1.97 18.38 0.63
CA MET A 28 -2.84 19.54 0.92
C MET A 28 -2.74 19.95 2.39
N SER A 29 -2.12 21.11 2.61
CA SER A 29 -2.10 21.91 3.85
C SER A 29 -1.61 21.20 5.12
N THR A 30 -0.43 21.59 5.59
CA THR A 30 0.08 21.41 6.94
C THR A 30 -0.72 22.22 7.98
N GLU A 31 -2.05 22.12 7.94
CA GLU A 31 -2.90 22.40 9.10
C GLU A 31 -3.20 21.05 9.75
N THR A 32 -3.05 20.96 11.08
CA THR A 32 -3.13 19.70 11.83
C THR A 32 -4.54 19.13 11.78
N LEU A 33 -4.88 18.39 10.72
CA LEU A 33 -6.09 17.59 10.67
C LEU A 33 -6.08 16.62 11.84
N LEU A 34 -7.21 16.51 12.54
CA LEU A 34 -7.39 15.47 13.54
C LEU A 34 -7.17 14.10 12.86
N PRO A 35 -6.53 13.12 13.54
CA PRO A 35 -6.28 11.79 12.97
C PRO A 35 -7.55 11.12 12.41
N THR A 36 -8.69 11.34 13.07
CA THR A 36 -10.02 10.88 12.63
C THR A 36 -10.48 11.52 11.33
N GLN A 37 -10.19 12.81 11.15
CA GLN A 37 -10.53 13.53 9.93
C GLN A 37 -9.71 13.02 8.75
N ARG A 38 -8.39 12.88 8.94
CA ARG A 38 -7.49 12.32 7.92
C ARG A 38 -7.93 10.92 7.48
N GLY A 39 -8.30 10.06 8.42
CA GLY A 39 -8.86 8.73 8.12
C GLY A 39 -10.17 8.81 7.32
N THR A 40 -11.06 9.73 7.68
CA THR A 40 -12.34 9.94 6.98
C THR A 40 -12.13 10.44 5.54
N ASP A 41 -11.22 11.40 5.36
CA ASP A 41 -10.87 11.96 4.06
C ASP A 41 -10.23 10.91 3.16
N TRP A 42 -9.32 10.10 3.72
CA TRP A 42 -8.69 8.98 3.02
C TRP A 42 -9.72 7.96 2.52
N LEU A 43 -10.69 7.56 3.36
CA LEU A 43 -11.78 6.67 2.92
C LEU A 43 -12.64 7.28 1.81
N THR A 44 -12.98 8.57 1.97
CA THR A 44 -13.80 9.31 1.01
C THR A 44 -13.09 9.43 -0.34
N ALA A 45 -11.77 9.59 -0.34
CA ALA A 45 -10.96 9.67 -1.55
C ALA A 45 -11.05 8.40 -2.42
N GLY A 46 -11.12 7.23 -1.78
CA GLY A 46 -11.30 5.93 -2.43
C GLY A 46 -12.78 5.54 -2.65
N GLY A 47 -13.73 6.42 -2.32
CA GLY A 47 -15.16 6.12 -2.43
C GLY A 47 -15.67 5.10 -1.41
N VAL A 48 -14.91 4.83 -0.34
CA VAL A 48 -15.31 3.90 0.73
C VAL A 48 -16.19 4.64 1.73
N ARG A 49 -17.39 4.09 2.01
CA ARG A 49 -18.29 4.66 3.03
C ARG A 49 -17.60 4.72 4.41
N PRO A 50 -17.48 5.91 5.05
CA PRO A 50 -16.78 6.08 6.32
C PRO A 50 -17.66 5.73 7.53
N THR A 51 -17.93 4.44 7.72
CA THR A 51 -18.58 3.94 8.94
C THR A 51 -17.65 4.11 10.15
N LYS A 52 -18.18 4.17 11.38
CA LYS A 52 -17.38 4.29 12.61
C LYS A 52 -16.19 3.32 12.68
N GLN A 53 -16.42 2.03 12.40
CA GLN A 53 -15.35 1.00 12.42
C GLN A 53 -14.28 1.26 11.36
N ARG A 54 -14.69 1.53 10.11
CA ARG A 54 -13.75 1.86 9.02
C ARG A 54 -12.93 3.11 9.32
N VAL A 55 -13.54 4.14 9.90
CA VAL A 55 -12.84 5.37 10.31
C VAL A 55 -11.82 5.04 11.40
N SER A 56 -12.20 4.26 12.41
CA SER A 56 -11.29 3.83 13.48
C SER A 56 -10.05 3.10 12.92
N LEU A 57 -10.27 2.13 12.04
CA LEU A 57 -9.18 1.39 11.37
C LEU A 57 -8.35 2.30 10.46
N ALA A 58 -8.99 3.18 9.68
CA ALA A 58 -8.28 4.15 8.84
C ALA A 58 -7.43 5.11 9.68
N THR A 59 -7.92 5.56 10.84
CA THR A 59 -7.16 6.41 11.76
C THR A 59 -5.90 5.70 12.26
N LEU A 60 -5.97 4.41 12.57
CA LEU A 60 -4.79 3.61 12.95
C LEU A 60 -3.81 3.40 11.79
N LEU A 61 -4.26 3.53 10.54
CA LEU A 61 -3.46 3.30 9.34
C LEU A 61 -2.83 4.56 8.75
N VAL A 62 -3.50 5.71 8.83
CA VAL A 62 -3.06 6.93 8.16
C VAL A 62 -3.17 8.16 9.03
N GLY A 63 -3.71 8.07 10.25
CA GLY A 63 -4.09 9.23 11.07
C GLY A 63 -2.93 10.17 11.44
N ASP A 64 -1.70 9.65 11.52
CA ASP A 64 -0.48 10.43 11.76
C ASP A 64 0.17 10.98 10.47
N GLY A 65 -0.41 10.68 9.30
CA GLY A 65 0.09 11.11 7.98
C GLY A 65 1.23 10.27 7.41
N GLN A 66 1.59 9.13 8.01
CA GLN A 66 2.69 8.28 7.56
C GLN A 66 2.21 6.99 6.89
N ASN A 67 2.95 6.57 5.86
CA ASN A 67 2.78 5.25 5.24
C ASN A 67 3.29 4.14 6.14
N ARG A 68 2.73 2.94 6.00
CA ARG A 68 3.14 1.76 6.78
C ARG A 68 2.71 0.46 6.10
N HIS A 69 3.38 -0.62 6.50
CA HIS A 69 2.98 -2.00 6.22
C HIS A 69 2.36 -2.61 7.47
N VAL A 70 1.14 -3.11 7.36
CA VAL A 70 0.48 -3.83 8.45
C VAL A 70 0.12 -5.24 8.04
N THR A 71 -0.08 -6.09 9.03
CA THR A 71 -0.78 -7.37 8.87
C THR A 71 -2.20 -7.22 9.39
N ALA A 72 -3.11 -8.09 8.98
CA ALA A 72 -4.48 -8.06 9.51
C ALA A 72 -4.48 -8.29 11.03
N GLU A 73 -3.63 -9.20 11.51
CA GLU A 73 -3.43 -9.51 12.93
C GLU A 73 -2.85 -8.31 13.68
N GLY A 74 -1.82 -7.65 13.12
CA GLY A 74 -1.22 -6.46 13.72
C GLY A 74 -2.20 -5.29 13.82
N LEU A 75 -3.04 -5.09 12.80
CA LEU A 75 -4.08 -4.05 12.85
C LEU A 75 -5.21 -4.42 13.83
N TYR A 76 -5.59 -5.69 13.91
CA TYR A 76 -6.54 -6.19 14.90
C TYR A 76 -6.03 -5.95 16.33
N GLU A 77 -4.77 -6.28 16.62
CA GLU A 77 -4.17 -6.00 17.92
C GLU A 77 -4.14 -4.50 18.24
N ALA A 78 -3.79 -3.66 17.26
CA ALA A 78 -3.80 -2.21 17.42
C ALA A 78 -5.20 -1.68 17.74
N ALA A 79 -6.23 -2.15 17.03
CA ALA A 79 -7.62 -1.79 17.25
C ALA A 79 -8.13 -2.25 18.63
N SER A 80 -7.76 -3.46 19.05
CA SER A 80 -8.10 -3.97 20.38
C SER A 80 -7.48 -3.13 21.48
N ARG A 81 -6.22 -2.68 21.31
CA ARG A 81 -5.53 -1.80 22.28
C ARG A 81 -6.15 -0.40 22.35
N SER A 82 -6.74 0.10 21.26
CA SER A 82 -7.47 1.37 21.25
C SER A 82 -8.92 1.26 21.74
N GLY A 83 -9.35 0.07 22.21
CA GLY A 83 -10.70 -0.16 22.71
C GLY A 83 -11.78 -0.32 21.62
N GLU A 84 -11.39 -0.52 20.36
CA GLU A 84 -12.33 -0.75 19.27
C GLU A 84 -12.75 -2.23 19.24
N GLY A 85 -14.04 -2.49 19.41
CA GLY A 85 -14.62 -3.83 19.36
C GLY A 85 -14.83 -4.31 17.93
N VAL A 86 -13.76 -4.75 17.25
CA VAL A 86 -13.81 -5.39 15.93
C VAL A 86 -13.34 -6.84 16.01
N SER A 87 -13.89 -7.71 15.18
CA SER A 87 -13.37 -9.07 15.01
C SER A 87 -12.22 -9.07 13.99
N LEU A 88 -11.35 -10.09 14.03
CA LEU A 88 -10.32 -10.27 13.02
C LEU A 88 -10.92 -10.40 11.60
N ALA A 89 -12.06 -11.08 11.46
CA ALA A 89 -12.79 -11.17 10.19
C ALA A 89 -13.26 -9.79 9.69
N THR A 90 -13.70 -8.91 10.60
CA THR A 90 -14.06 -7.51 10.26
C THR A 90 -12.84 -6.74 9.76
N VAL A 91 -11.66 -6.97 10.34
CA VAL A 91 -10.40 -6.35 9.89
C VAL A 91 -10.04 -6.82 8.49
N TYR A 92 -10.06 -8.13 8.22
CA TYR A 92 -9.81 -8.67 6.87
C TYR A 92 -10.78 -8.09 5.83
N ASN A 93 -12.09 -8.13 6.10
CA ASN A 93 -13.10 -7.60 5.17
C ASN A 93 -12.91 -6.09 4.93
N THR A 94 -12.42 -5.36 5.93
CA THR A 94 -12.17 -3.92 5.80
C THR A 94 -10.92 -3.66 4.96
N LEU A 95 -9.82 -4.39 5.20
CA LEU A 95 -8.59 -4.30 4.42
C LEU A 95 -8.84 -4.67 2.95
N ALA A 96 -9.57 -5.77 2.69
CA ALA A 96 -9.99 -6.15 1.34
C ALA A 96 -10.78 -5.02 0.65
N ALA A 97 -11.76 -4.42 1.34
CA ALA A 97 -12.51 -3.29 0.79
C ALA A 97 -11.65 -2.05 0.53
N PHE A 98 -10.56 -1.84 1.28
CA PHE A 98 -9.62 -0.76 1.03
C PHE A 98 -8.70 -1.07 -0.17
N CYS A 99 -8.28 -2.31 -0.34
CA CYS A 99 -7.58 -2.78 -1.53
C CYS A 99 -8.42 -2.62 -2.80
N ASP A 100 -9.67 -3.09 -2.77
CA ASP A 100 -10.62 -2.97 -3.89
C ASP A 100 -10.86 -1.49 -4.29
N ALA A 101 -10.81 -0.59 -3.31
CA ALA A 101 -10.94 0.85 -3.53
C ALA A 101 -9.65 1.54 -4.00
N GLY A 102 -8.54 0.82 -4.12
CA GLY A 102 -7.23 1.37 -4.49
C GLY A 102 -6.64 2.31 -3.43
N LEU A 103 -7.00 2.11 -2.16
CA LEU A 103 -6.47 2.88 -1.03
C LEU A 103 -5.20 2.27 -0.42
N MET A 104 -5.00 0.97 -0.63
CA MET A 104 -3.82 0.21 -0.19
C MET A 104 -3.57 -0.97 -1.13
N ARG A 105 -2.35 -1.50 -1.11
CA ARG A 105 -1.95 -2.70 -1.87
C ARG A 105 -1.72 -3.87 -0.91
N GLU A 106 -2.08 -5.08 -1.34
CA GLU A 106 -1.78 -6.31 -0.61
C GLU A 106 -0.53 -6.97 -1.20
N ILE A 107 0.43 -7.29 -0.33
CA ILE A 107 1.69 -7.96 -0.65
C ILE A 107 1.73 -9.29 0.06
N THR A 108 1.66 -10.36 -0.73
CA THR A 108 1.73 -11.72 -0.22
C THR A 108 3.18 -12.18 -0.16
N VAL A 109 3.62 -12.60 1.02
CA VAL A 109 4.94 -13.22 1.22
C VAL A 109 4.73 -14.70 1.60
N ASP A 110 5.37 -15.60 0.86
CA ASP A 110 5.32 -17.07 1.08
C ASP A 110 3.93 -17.72 1.02
N GLY A 111 2.92 -17.02 0.48
CA GLY A 111 1.54 -17.55 0.39
C GLY A 111 0.84 -17.73 1.74
N ALA A 112 1.54 -17.53 2.86
CA ALA A 112 1.01 -17.71 4.20
C ALA A 112 0.65 -16.38 4.88
N LYS A 113 1.29 -15.27 4.48
CA LYS A 113 1.12 -13.99 5.16
C LYS A 113 0.96 -12.84 4.18
N SER A 114 -0.06 -12.03 4.42
CA SER A 114 -0.35 -10.81 3.67
C SER A 114 0.07 -9.58 4.46
N TYR A 115 0.70 -8.65 3.77
CA TYR A 115 1.03 -7.31 4.24
C TYR A 115 0.22 -6.29 3.46
N PHE A 116 -0.37 -5.33 4.15
CA PHE A 116 -1.16 -4.26 3.56
C PHE A 116 -0.37 -2.97 3.66
N ASP A 117 -0.12 -2.37 2.53
CA ASP A 117 0.74 -1.19 2.39
C ASP A 117 -0.09 0.02 1.99
N THR A 118 0.00 1.08 2.78
CA THR A 118 -0.69 2.35 2.50
C THR A 118 0.05 3.23 1.50
N ASN A 119 1.31 2.90 1.16
CA ASN A 119 2.04 3.53 0.09
C ASN A 119 1.62 2.97 -1.28
N MET A 120 0.95 3.80 -2.09
CA MET A 120 0.44 3.41 -3.41
C MET A 120 1.40 3.75 -4.57
N SER A 121 2.60 4.27 -4.30
CA SER A 121 3.60 4.42 -5.36
C SER A 121 4.20 3.07 -5.74
N ASP A 122 4.73 2.94 -6.95
CA ASP A 122 5.52 1.76 -7.30
C ASP A 122 6.85 1.80 -6.54
N HIS A 123 7.10 0.77 -5.72
CA HIS A 123 8.34 0.62 -4.98
C HIS A 123 8.59 -0.85 -4.61
N PRO A 124 9.86 -1.27 -4.48
CA PRO A 124 10.21 -2.59 -3.97
C PRO A 124 10.09 -2.67 -2.45
N HIS A 125 10.04 -3.90 -1.93
CA HIS A 125 10.00 -4.18 -0.50
C HIS A 125 11.19 -5.03 -0.05
N PHE A 126 11.71 -4.74 1.15
CA PHE A 126 12.54 -5.66 1.92
C PHE A 126 11.67 -6.49 2.85
N TYR A 127 11.89 -7.81 2.83
CA TYR A 127 11.30 -8.75 3.78
C TYR A 127 12.38 -9.33 4.68
N TRP A 128 12.30 -9.06 5.98
CA TRP A 128 13.22 -9.59 6.99
C TRP A 128 12.71 -10.93 7.52
N GLU A 129 13.41 -12.03 7.21
CA GLU A 129 12.95 -13.38 7.55
C GLU A 129 12.90 -13.64 9.06
N ASP A 130 13.80 -13.05 9.82
CA ASP A 130 13.94 -13.27 11.26
C ASP A 130 12.85 -12.57 12.08
N THR A 131 12.34 -11.43 11.61
CA THR A 131 11.26 -10.68 12.27
C THR A 131 9.92 -10.79 11.54
N ALA A 132 9.88 -11.42 10.37
CA ALA A 132 8.71 -11.45 9.48
C ALA A 132 8.10 -10.05 9.28
N SER A 133 8.94 -9.06 8.97
CA SER A 133 8.54 -7.67 8.75
C SER A 133 8.84 -7.21 7.33
N LEU A 134 7.94 -6.41 6.77
CA LEU A 134 8.06 -5.80 5.46
C LEU A 134 8.37 -4.31 5.62
N THR A 135 9.29 -3.78 4.82
CA THR A 135 9.66 -2.36 4.79
C THR A 135 9.92 -1.90 3.35
N ASP A 136 9.75 -0.62 3.06
CA ASP A 136 10.10 -0.05 1.75
C ASP A 136 11.60 -0.21 1.49
N ALA A 137 11.93 -0.67 0.28
CA ALA A 137 13.26 -0.60 -0.27
C ALA A 137 13.40 0.66 -1.15
N PRO A 138 14.59 1.31 -1.20
CA PRO A 138 14.79 2.50 -2.02
C PRO A 138 14.51 2.22 -3.51
N ALA A 139 13.44 2.81 -4.04
CA ALA A 139 13.01 2.58 -5.42
C ALA A 139 14.03 3.09 -6.46
N ASP A 140 14.79 4.13 -6.11
CA ASP A 140 15.84 4.71 -6.95
C ASP A 140 17.09 3.82 -7.09
N GLN A 141 17.19 2.76 -6.30
CA GLN A 141 18.31 1.80 -6.32
C GLN A 141 17.97 0.51 -7.06
N LEU A 142 16.73 0.32 -7.52
CA LEU A 142 16.30 -0.85 -8.27
C LEU A 142 16.18 -0.53 -9.76
N GLU A 143 16.88 -1.29 -10.59
CA GLU A 143 16.74 -1.25 -12.05
C GLU A 143 16.23 -2.60 -12.58
N ILE A 144 15.06 -2.59 -13.22
CA ILE A 144 14.53 -3.73 -13.98
C ILE A 144 14.84 -3.49 -15.46
N ALA A 145 15.91 -4.12 -15.97
CA ALA A 145 16.37 -3.89 -17.33
C ALA A 145 15.40 -4.41 -18.42
N LYS A 146 14.69 -5.51 -18.16
CA LYS A 146 13.72 -6.11 -19.10
C LYS A 146 12.73 -7.00 -18.35
N LEU A 147 11.44 -6.88 -18.70
CA LEU A 147 10.41 -7.86 -18.38
C LEU A 147 10.31 -8.94 -19.48
N PRO A 148 9.86 -10.16 -19.15
CA PRO A 148 9.62 -11.19 -20.16
C PRO A 148 8.54 -10.75 -21.16
N ASP A 149 8.55 -11.35 -22.34
CA ASP A 149 7.50 -11.13 -23.33
C ASP A 149 6.18 -11.69 -22.78
N LEU A 150 5.10 -10.93 -22.96
CA LEU A 150 3.78 -11.34 -22.48
C LEU A 150 3.19 -12.42 -23.40
N PRO A 151 2.50 -13.43 -22.84
CA PRO A 151 1.69 -14.35 -23.63
C PRO A 151 0.66 -13.60 -24.48
N GLU A 152 0.23 -14.20 -25.60
CA GLU A 152 -0.80 -13.61 -26.44
C GLU A 152 -2.10 -13.36 -25.65
N GLY A 153 -2.65 -12.15 -25.78
CA GLY A 153 -3.88 -11.75 -25.08
C GLY A 153 -3.70 -11.42 -23.59
N ALA A 154 -2.46 -11.41 -23.06
CA ALA A 154 -2.20 -11.05 -21.67
C ALA A 154 -1.81 -9.57 -21.50
N GLU A 155 -2.18 -8.99 -20.36
CA GLU A 155 -1.69 -7.71 -19.87
C GLU A 155 -1.03 -7.87 -18.49
N ILE A 156 -0.10 -6.98 -18.15
CA ILE A 156 0.51 -6.95 -16.82
C ILE A 156 -0.51 -6.32 -15.87
N ALA A 157 -0.97 -7.09 -14.88
CA ALA A 157 -1.81 -6.57 -13.80
C ALA A 157 -0.98 -5.81 -12.74
N SER A 158 0.13 -6.39 -12.29
CA SER A 158 1.09 -5.77 -11.35
C SER A 158 2.48 -6.39 -11.49
N VAL A 159 3.48 -5.70 -10.95
CA VAL A 159 4.83 -6.23 -10.72
C VAL A 159 5.20 -5.89 -9.28
N ASP A 160 5.35 -6.92 -8.45
CA ASP A 160 5.70 -6.78 -7.05
C ASP A 160 7.10 -7.36 -6.80
N VAL A 161 8.02 -6.51 -6.34
CA VAL A 161 9.41 -6.90 -6.09
C VAL A 161 9.65 -6.98 -4.59
N VAL A 162 9.87 -8.21 -4.09
CA VAL A 162 10.17 -8.46 -2.68
C VAL A 162 11.57 -9.09 -2.56
N ILE A 163 12.46 -8.41 -1.86
CA ILE A 163 13.83 -8.83 -1.61
C ILE A 163 13.92 -9.39 -0.19
N ARG A 164 14.31 -10.66 -0.05
CA ARG A 164 14.43 -11.33 1.25
C ARG A 164 15.79 -11.10 1.89
N LEU A 165 15.77 -10.72 3.16
CA LEU A 165 16.94 -10.42 3.96
C LEU A 165 17.03 -11.37 5.14
N ARG A 166 18.27 -11.81 5.43
CA ARG A 166 18.63 -12.55 6.64
C ARG A 166 19.82 -11.86 7.30
N ARG A 167 19.76 -11.68 8.62
CA ARG A 167 20.90 -11.15 9.40
C ARG A 167 21.97 -12.24 9.50
N THR A 168 23.22 -11.82 9.29
CA THR A 168 24.42 -12.65 9.46
C THR A 168 25.08 -12.41 10.80
#